data_AF-A0A941FHE0-F1
#
_entry.id   AF-A0A941FHE0-F1
#
_cell.length_a   1.000
_cell.length_b   1.000
_cell.length_c   1.000
_cell.angle_alpha   90.00
_cell.angle_beta   90.00
_cell.angle_gamma   90.00
#
_symmetry.space_group_name_H-M   'P 1'
#
loop_
_entity.id
_entity.type
_entity.pdbx_description
1 polymer ?
#
loop_
_entity_poly.entity_id
_entity_poly.type
_entity_poly.pdbx_seq_one_letter_code
_entity_poly.pdbx_strand_id
1 'polypeptide(L)'
;MEEPMIRKGKYAIHNGSEYSFSLLEDKSIRLISNKHADLSQGFKHLDENIYIKNVSVEEVENLFKINSKAIYKGELFPASEERRTEKYCWIQQTLNLLKGWGLNGQINICTPNLWNGMK
;
A
#
# COMPACT_ATOMS: atom_id res chain seq x y z
N MET A 1 -5.25 17.13 18.35
CA MET A 1 -3.85 16.99 17.90
C MET A 1 -3.80 15.64 17.23
N GLU A 2 -3.88 15.61 15.90
CA GLU A 2 -3.84 14.33 15.17
C GLU A 2 -2.38 13.91 15.06
N GLU A 3 -2.04 12.75 15.61
CA GLU A 3 -0.71 12.16 15.41
C GLU A 3 -0.49 11.94 13.91
N PRO A 4 0.69 12.29 13.36
CA PRO A 4 0.99 11.99 11.96
C PRO A 4 0.98 10.47 11.76
N MET A 5 -0.10 9.96 11.16
CA MET A 5 -0.24 8.54 10.89
C MET A 5 0.81 8.11 9.86
N ILE A 6 1.79 7.32 10.31
CA ILE A 6 2.80 6.73 9.43
C ILE A 6 2.11 5.68 8.56
N ARG A 7 1.80 6.06 7.31
CA ARG A 7 1.19 5.16 6.33
C ARG A 7 2.21 4.11 5.90
N LYS A 8 1.77 2.85 5.83
CA LYS A 8 2.58 1.72 5.35
C LYS A 8 1.64 0.69 4.75
N GLY A 9 1.99 0.18 3.57
CA GLY A 9 1.18 -0.85 2.93
C GLY A 9 1.34 -0.90 1.42
N LYS A 10 0.53 -1.79 0.83
CA LYS A 10 0.36 -1.94 -0.61
C LYS A 10 -0.95 -1.27 -1.00
N TYR A 11 -0.92 -0.38 -1.99
CA TYR A 11 -2.06 0.41 -2.42
C TYR A 11 -2.27 0.38 -3.93
N ALA A 12 -3.53 0.41 -4.33
CA ALA A 12 -3.97 0.38 -5.71
C ALA A 12 -4.90 1.57 -5.98
N ILE A 13 -4.80 2.16 -7.17
CA ILE A 13 -5.80 3.10 -7.69
C ILE A 13 -6.79 2.32 -8.55
N HIS A 14 -8.07 2.47 -8.23
CA HIS A 14 -9.17 1.88 -9.00
C HIS A 14 -10.34 2.87 -9.03
N ASN A 15 -10.80 3.23 -10.23
CA ASN A 15 -11.83 4.25 -10.45
C ASN A 15 -11.51 5.59 -9.76
N GLY A 16 -10.24 6.02 -9.82
CA GLY A 16 -9.76 7.26 -9.20
C GLY A 16 -9.66 7.25 -7.67
N SER A 17 -10.02 6.14 -7.01
CA SER A 17 -9.92 5.98 -5.56
C SER A 17 -8.75 5.07 -5.16
N GLU A 18 -8.11 5.41 -4.04
CA GLU A 18 -7.02 4.62 -3.47
C GLU A 18 -7.55 3.58 -2.48
N TYR A 19 -7.13 2.33 -2.66
CA TYR A 19 -7.48 1.20 -1.80
C TYR A 19 -6.24 0.45 -1.34
N SER A 20 -6.30 -0.17 -0.16
CA SER A 20 -5.27 -1.16 0.21
C SER A 20 -5.49 -2.42 -0.60
N PHE A 21 -4.43 -3.17 -0.91
CA PHE A 21 -4.60 -4.42 -1.66
C PHE A 21 -3.73 -5.59 -1.21
N SER A 22 -4.22 -6.78 -1.49
CA SER A 22 -3.51 -8.05 -1.37
C SER A 22 -3.55 -8.80 -2.70
N LEU A 23 -2.42 -9.41 -3.07
CA LEU A 23 -2.35 -10.29 -4.24
C LEU A 23 -2.86 -11.67 -3.87
N LEU A 24 -3.66 -12.25 -4.75
CA LEU A 24 -4.16 -13.62 -4.64
C LEU A 24 -3.34 -14.56 -5.53
N GLU A 25 -3.42 -15.86 -5.29
CA GLU A 25 -2.63 -16.89 -5.99
C GLU A 25 -2.97 -16.99 -7.49
N ASP A 26 -4.21 -16.68 -7.84
CA ASP A 26 -4.75 -16.66 -9.21
C ASP A 26 -4.35 -15.41 -10.00
N LYS A 27 -3.37 -14.65 -9.52
CA LYS A 27 -2.94 -13.35 -10.07
C LYS A 27 -4.03 -12.27 -10.01
N SER A 28 -5.13 -12.49 -9.29
CA SER A 28 -6.10 -11.43 -9.04
C SER A 28 -5.67 -10.56 -7.86
N ILE A 29 -6.29 -9.39 -7.74
CA ILE A 29 -6.04 -8.43 -6.67
C ILE A 29 -7.31 -8.30 -5.83
N ARG A 30 -7.15 -8.46 -4.52
CA ARG A 30 -8.18 -8.11 -3.54
C ARG A 30 -7.96 -6.68 -3.08
N LEU A 31 -8.85 -5.78 -3.50
CA LEU A 31 -8.98 -4.43 -2.96
C LEU A 31 -9.68 -4.47 -1.60
N ILE A 32 -9.21 -3.64 -0.69
CA ILE A 32 -9.69 -3.51 0.69
C ILE A 32 -10.00 -2.04 0.93
N SER A 33 -11.27 -1.75 1.22
CA SER A 33 -11.78 -0.44 1.61
C SER A 33 -12.30 -0.47 3.04
N ASN A 34 -12.21 0.67 3.72
CA ASN A 34 -12.82 0.89 5.03
C ASN A 34 -14.07 1.78 4.98
N LYS A 35 -14.64 2.01 3.80
CA LYS A 35 -15.79 2.90 3.60
C LYS A 35 -17.02 2.10 3.18
N HIS A 36 -18.11 2.27 3.94
CA HIS A 36 -19.41 1.67 3.60
C HIS A 36 -19.94 2.09 2.22
N ALA A 37 -19.63 3.31 1.76
CA ALA A 37 -20.08 3.81 0.47
C ALA A 37 -19.61 2.96 -0.73
N ASP A 38 -18.49 2.23 -0.58
CA ASP A 38 -17.92 1.43 -1.67
C ASP A 38 -18.71 0.14 -1.96
N LEU A 39 -19.70 -0.20 -1.13
CA LEU A 39 -20.70 -1.24 -1.45
C LEU A 39 -21.40 -0.94 -2.78
N SER A 40 -21.67 0.34 -3.07
CA SER A 40 -22.27 0.78 -4.34
C SER A 40 -21.38 0.53 -5.56
N GLN A 41 -20.08 0.35 -5.35
CA GLN A 41 -19.07 0.08 -6.38
C GLN A 41 -18.78 -1.42 -6.56
N GLY A 42 -19.58 -2.29 -5.93
CA GLY A 42 -19.46 -3.74 -6.03
C GLY A 42 -18.51 -4.36 -5.00
N PHE A 43 -18.13 -3.63 -3.94
CA PHE A 43 -17.45 -4.25 -2.80
C PHE A 43 -18.43 -5.10 -1.97
N LYS A 44 -17.89 -6.13 -1.33
CA LYS A 44 -18.61 -7.03 -0.41
C LYS A 44 -18.17 -6.72 1.01
N HIS A 45 -19.13 -6.66 1.93
CA HIS A 45 -18.83 -6.56 3.36
C HIS A 45 -18.15 -7.84 3.84
N LEU A 46 -16.99 -7.71 4.48
CA LEU A 46 -16.26 -8.83 5.06
C LEU A 46 -16.37 -8.83 6.59
N ASP A 47 -16.10 -7.68 7.21
CA ASP A 47 -16.04 -7.51 8.66
C ASP A 47 -16.34 -6.04 9.01
N GLU A 48 -16.33 -5.69 10.30
CA GLU A 48 -16.67 -4.36 10.78
C GLU A 48 -15.79 -3.28 10.12
N ASN A 49 -16.40 -2.43 9.30
CA ASN A 49 -15.75 -1.42 8.49
C ASN A 49 -14.70 -1.99 7.50
N ILE A 50 -14.79 -3.25 7.09
CA ILE A 50 -13.91 -3.85 6.08
C ILE A 50 -14.75 -4.34 4.90
N TYR A 51 -14.47 -3.77 3.74
CA TYR A 51 -15.13 -4.08 2.48
C TYR A 51 -14.09 -4.55 1.47
N ILE A 52 -14.38 -5.65 0.76
CA ILE A 52 -13.45 -6.25 -0.18
C ILE A 52 -14.03 -6.38 -1.58
N LYS A 53 -13.18 -6.21 -2.60
CA LYS A 53 -13.52 -6.49 -4.00
C LYS A 53 -12.35 -7.18 -4.67
N ASN A 54 -12.60 -8.32 -5.30
CA ASN A 54 -11.60 -8.96 -6.13
C ASN A 54 -11.72 -8.39 -7.54
N VAL A 55 -10.61 -7.95 -8.11
CA VAL A 55 -10.49 -7.41 -9.47
C VAL A 55 -9.28 -8.03 -10.15
N SER A 56 -9.31 -8.04 -11.47
CA SER A 56 -8.14 -8.40 -12.28
C SER A 56 -7.10 -7.29 -12.20
N VAL A 57 -5.83 -7.64 -12.39
CA VAL A 57 -4.75 -6.63 -12.34
C VAL A 57 -4.87 -5.61 -13.48
N GLU A 58 -5.52 -5.98 -14.58
CA GLU A 58 -5.75 -5.09 -15.72
C GLU A 58 -6.82 -4.01 -15.43
N GLU A 59 -7.65 -4.20 -14.40
CA GLU A 59 -8.69 -3.25 -14.01
C GLU A 59 -8.19 -2.14 -13.08
N VAL A 60 -6.97 -2.26 -12.54
CA VAL A 60 -6.36 -1.26 -11.66
C VAL A 60 -5.45 -0.33 -12.45
N GLU A 61 -5.63 0.97 -12.23
CA GLU A 61 -4.91 2.04 -12.92
C GLU A 61 -3.44 2.09 -12.49
N ASN A 62 -3.18 1.87 -11.21
CA ASN A 62 -1.83 1.94 -10.65
C ASN A 62 -1.68 1.07 -9.41
N LEU A 63 -0.48 0.52 -9.22
CA LEU A 63 -0.09 -0.26 -8.05
C LEU A 63 1.20 0.29 -7.47
N PHE A 64 1.16 0.62 -6.19
CA PHE A 64 2.31 1.18 -5.50
C PHE A 64 2.41 0.69 -4.07
N LYS A 65 3.62 0.78 -3.52
CA LYS A 65 3.91 0.45 -2.13
C LYS A 65 4.40 1.71 -1.43
N ILE A 66 3.78 2.02 -0.29
CA ILE A 66 4.24 3.09 0.60
C ILE A 66 5.17 2.47 1.63
N ASN A 67 6.43 2.90 1.60
CA ASN A 67 7.40 2.62 2.66
C ASN A 67 7.82 3.93 3.32
N SER A 68 7.47 4.09 4.59
CA SER A 68 7.78 5.31 5.32
C SER A 68 9.20 5.27 5.90
N LYS A 69 9.97 6.33 5.67
CA LYS A 69 11.33 6.50 6.20
C LYS A 69 11.44 7.80 7.01
N ALA A 70 12.04 7.72 8.19
CA ALA A 70 12.37 8.85 9.04
C ALA A 70 13.79 9.33 8.72
N ILE A 71 14.02 10.64 8.80
CA ILE A 71 15.38 11.20 8.78
C ILE A 71 15.77 11.50 10.23
N TYR A 72 16.89 10.95 10.67
CA TYR A 72 17.48 11.21 11.98
C TYR A 72 18.96 11.58 11.80
N LYS A 73 19.33 12.79 12.21
CA LYS A 73 20.71 13.33 12.08
C LYS A 73 21.28 13.25 10.66
N GLY A 74 20.45 13.46 9.64
CA GLY A 74 20.84 13.38 8.23
C GLY A 74 20.86 11.96 7.64
N GLU A 75 20.58 10.94 8.44
CA GLU A 75 20.51 9.55 8.00
C GLU A 75 19.05 9.05 7.88
N LEU A 76 18.79 8.23 6.87
CA LEU A 76 17.46 7.66 6.59
C LEU A 76 17.27 6.31 7.32
N PHE A 77 16.27 6.26 8.19
CA PHE A 77 15.85 5.06 8.91
C PHE A 77 14.44 4.65 8.50
N PRO A 78 14.10 3.34 8.48
CA PRO A 78 12.71 2.93 8.32
C PRO A 78 11.89 3.43 9.52
N ALA A 79 10.76 4.10 9.26
CA ALA A 79 9.93 4.73 10.31
C ALA A 79 9.00 3.73 11.04
N SER A 80 9.05 2.45 10.68
CA SER A 80 8.31 1.38 11.34
C SER A 80 9.18 0.12 11.32
N GLU A 81 8.95 -0.80 12.26
CA GLU A 81 9.65 -2.07 12.31
C GLU A 81 9.39 -2.86 11.02
N GLU A 82 10.30 -2.74 10.07
CA GLU A 82 10.47 -3.72 9.01
C GLU A 82 11.27 -4.83 9.66
N ARG A 83 10.58 -5.90 10.12
CA ARG A 83 11.26 -7.08 10.65
C ARG A 83 12.40 -7.42 9.69
N ARG A 84 13.64 -7.29 10.17
CA ARG A 84 14.85 -7.72 9.45
C ARG A 84 14.77 -9.25 9.34
N THR A 85 14.05 -9.74 8.35
CA THR A 85 13.91 -11.16 8.09
C THR A 85 13.83 -11.32 6.58
N GLU A 86 14.97 -11.37 5.90
CA GLU A 86 15.14 -11.80 4.50
C GLU A 86 14.09 -11.26 3.48
N LYS A 87 13.44 -10.13 3.78
CA LYS A 87 12.19 -9.67 3.13
C LYS A 87 12.44 -8.75 1.95
N TYR A 88 13.72 -8.41 1.72
CA TYR A 88 14.16 -7.80 0.46
C TYR A 88 13.78 -8.68 -0.73
N CYS A 89 13.78 -10.01 -0.53
CA CYS A 89 13.39 -10.96 -1.57
C CYS A 89 11.93 -10.76 -1.98
N TRP A 90 10.98 -10.67 -1.04
CA TRP A 90 9.55 -10.54 -1.38
C TRP A 90 9.15 -9.21 -2.01
N ILE A 91 9.79 -8.09 -1.64
CA ILE A 91 9.49 -6.77 -2.23
C ILE A 91 9.98 -6.73 -3.68
N GLN A 92 11.22 -7.16 -3.90
CA GLN A 92 11.76 -7.28 -5.26
C GLN A 92 11.00 -8.34 -6.05
N GLN A 93 10.63 -9.48 -5.45
CA GLN A 93 9.87 -10.53 -6.11
C GLN A 93 8.46 -10.06 -6.49
N THR A 94 7.79 -9.27 -5.64
CA THR A 94 6.48 -8.66 -6.00
C THR A 94 6.63 -7.66 -7.14
N LEU A 95 7.65 -6.77 -7.09
CA LEU A 95 7.89 -5.80 -8.16
C LEU A 95 8.36 -6.47 -9.46
N ASN A 96 9.16 -7.53 -9.37
CA ASN A 96 9.60 -8.34 -10.51
C ASN A 96 8.45 -9.16 -11.08
N LEU A 97 7.52 -9.64 -10.26
CA LEU A 97 6.27 -10.27 -10.73
C LEU A 97 5.41 -9.25 -11.48
N LEU A 98 5.23 -8.04 -10.93
CA LEU A 98 4.50 -6.96 -11.60
C LEU A 98 5.17 -6.57 -12.93
N LYS A 99 6.49 -6.38 -12.95
CA LYS A 99 7.27 -6.10 -14.17
C LYS A 99 7.20 -7.25 -15.18
N GLY A 100 7.28 -8.49 -14.73
CA GLY A 100 7.15 -9.68 -15.58
C GLY A 100 5.76 -9.84 -16.21
N TRP A 101 4.75 -9.16 -15.66
CA TRP A 101 3.39 -9.11 -16.21
C TRP A 101 3.12 -7.81 -17.00
N GLY A 102 4.14 -7.00 -17.28
CA GLY A 102 4.01 -5.76 -18.05
C GLY A 102 3.42 -4.57 -17.28
N LEU A 103 3.38 -4.65 -15.94
CA LEU A 103 2.76 -3.65 -15.09
C LEU A 103 3.81 -2.67 -14.55
N ASN A 104 3.50 -1.37 -14.62
CA ASN A 104 4.36 -0.30 -14.09
C ASN A 104 4.16 -0.14 -12.58
N GLY A 105 4.74 -1.04 -11.78
CA GLY A 105 4.77 -0.88 -10.32
C GLY A 105 5.78 0.18 -9.89
N GLN A 106 5.33 1.19 -9.13
CA GLN A 106 6.20 2.25 -8.59
C GLN A 106 6.36 2.15 -7.06
N ILE A 107 7.59 2.33 -6.55
CA ILE A 107 7.82 2.47 -5.12
C ILE A 107 7.73 3.95 -4.76
N ASN A 108 6.75 4.30 -3.93
CA ASN A 108 6.62 5.65 -3.38
C ASN A 108 7.21 5.66 -1.96
N ILE A 109 8.27 6.44 -1.77
CA ILE A 109 8.90 6.64 -0.46
C ILE A 109 8.22 7.84 0.18
N CYS A 110 7.46 7.61 1.26
CA CYS A 110 6.94 8.70 2.07
C CYS A 110 7.97 9.01 3.16
N THR A 111 8.48 10.23 3.20
CA THR A 111 9.32 10.70 4.31
C THR A 111 8.47 11.58 5.21
N PRO A 112 7.90 11.06 6.32
CA PRO A 112 7.36 11.95 7.34
C PRO A 112 8.51 12.80 7.88
N ASN A 113 8.43 14.12 7.68
CA ASN A 113 9.30 15.07 8.36
C ASN A 113 8.97 15.02 9.86
N LEU A 114 9.67 14.16 10.60
CA LEU A 114 9.46 13.98 12.04
C LEU A 114 10.04 15.14 12.90
N TRP A 115 10.53 16.21 12.28
CA TRP A 115 11.06 17.38 12.97
C TRP A 115 10.61 18.69 12.31
N ASN A 116 9.51 19.24 12.81
CA ASN A 116 9.23 20.67 12.85
C ASN A 116 8.25 20.91 14.01
N GLY A 117 8.76 20.88 15.25
CA GLY A 117 7.90 21.08 16.42
C GLY A 117 8.47 20.64 17.76
N MET A 118 9.70 21.02 18.08
CA MET A 118 10.12 21.16 19.49
C MET A 118 10.78 22.54 19.63
N LYS A 119 9.97 23.53 20.00
CA LYS A 119 10.38 24.72 20.72
C LYS A 119 9.55 24.79 22.00
#